data_AF-A0A2E8TPM8-F1
#
_entry.id   AF-A0A2E8TPM8-F1
#
_cell.length_a   1.000
_cell.length_b   1.000
_cell.length_c   1.000
_cell.angle_alpha   90.00
_cell.angle_beta   90.00
_cell.angle_gamma   90.00
#
_symmetry.space_group_name_H-M   'P 1'
#
loop_
_entity.id
_entity.type
_entity.pdbx_description
1 polymer ?
#
loop_
_entity_poly.entity_id
_entity_poly.type
_entity_poly.pdbx_seq_one_letter_code
_entity_poly.pdbx_strand_id
1 'polypeptide(L)'
;MTRVQKMIISESEAGQRIDNFLMRKFKDLPRSKIYKIIRKGEVRVSGRRKQPSYKIKTNDELRIPPLSIAQKSKPKLPVHKKNIESYIIFEDQDFIVIDKPSGLAVHGGSGISAGVIEQLRSLKSNEKDLALVHRIDKETSGCLL
;
A
#
# COMPACT_ATOMS: atom_id res chain seq x y z
N MET A 1 3.86 17.29 3.30
CA MET A 1 4.42 18.41 4.09
C MET A 1 5.59 17.87 4.93
N THR A 2 6.73 18.57 4.99
CA THR A 2 8.03 18.01 5.42
C THR A 2 8.52 18.45 6.82
N ARG A 3 7.66 19.00 7.68
CA ARG A 3 8.06 19.44 9.04
C ARG A 3 7.35 18.65 10.14
N VAL A 4 8.03 18.54 11.29
CA VAL A 4 7.45 17.97 12.53
C VAL A 4 6.29 18.86 12.96
N GLN A 5 5.15 18.26 13.29
CA GLN A 5 4.00 18.96 13.83
C GLN A 5 3.91 18.71 15.33
N LYS A 6 3.67 19.77 16.11
CA LYS A 6 3.32 19.69 17.53
C LYS A 6 1.92 20.27 17.68
N MET A 7 1.07 19.61 18.45
CA MET A 7 -0.26 20.12 18.74
C MET A 7 -0.71 19.70 20.13
N ILE A 8 -1.60 20.50 20.72
CA ILE A 8 -2.25 20.21 21.99
C ILE A 8 -3.64 19.67 21.67
N ILE A 9 -4.01 18.55 22.29
CA ILE A 9 -5.33 17.94 22.11
C ILE A 9 -6.39 18.74 22.87
N SER A 10 -7.44 19.15 22.14
CA SER A 10 -8.60 19.84 22.70
C SER A 10 -9.60 18.87 23.34
N GLU A 11 -10.55 19.40 24.11
CA GLU A 11 -11.61 18.58 24.75
C GLU A 11 -12.47 17.82 23.74
N SER A 12 -12.76 18.43 22.58
CA SER A 12 -13.57 17.80 21.52
C SER A 12 -12.84 16.63 20.82
N GLU A 13 -11.52 16.59 20.92
CA GLU A 13 -10.68 15.53 20.36
C GLU A 13 -10.38 14.43 21.38
N ALA A 14 -10.51 14.73 22.68
CA ALA A 14 -10.22 13.80 23.77
C ALA A 14 -11.12 12.55 23.73
N GLY A 15 -10.63 11.46 24.30
CA GLY A 15 -11.32 10.17 24.39
C GLY A 15 -11.19 9.30 23.14
N GLN A 16 -10.73 9.86 22.02
CA GLN A 16 -10.53 9.13 20.78
C GLN A 16 -9.22 8.35 20.79
N ARG A 17 -9.17 7.23 20.07
CA ARG A 17 -7.90 6.51 19.88
C ARG A 17 -6.95 7.31 18.99
N ILE A 18 -5.66 7.29 19.31
CA ILE A 18 -4.64 8.03 18.57
C ILE A 18 -4.55 7.59 17.09
N ASP A 19 -4.79 6.31 16.79
CA ASP A 19 -4.84 5.83 15.41
C ASP A 19 -6.01 6.43 14.62
N ASN A 20 -7.22 6.40 15.19
CA ASN A 20 -8.42 7.01 14.60
C ASN A 20 -8.26 8.53 14.43
N PHE A 21 -7.68 9.19 15.43
CA PHE A 21 -7.38 10.62 15.36
C PHE A 21 -6.48 10.95 14.17
N LEU A 22 -5.38 10.21 14.01
CA LEU A 22 -4.44 10.42 12.90
C LEU A 22 -5.05 10.05 11.55
N MET A 23 -5.89 9.01 11.48
CA MET A 23 -6.61 8.64 10.24
C MET A 23 -7.59 9.73 9.81
N ARG A 24 -8.32 10.36 10.76
CA ARG A 24 -9.21 11.48 10.44
C ARG A 24 -8.41 12.69 9.96
N LYS A 25 -7.28 12.99 10.61
CA LYS A 25 -6.45 14.15 10.30
C LYS A 25 -5.69 14.02 8.98
N PHE A 26 -5.23 12.81 8.65
CA PHE A 26 -4.43 12.52 7.46
C PHE A 26 -5.16 11.52 6.55
N LYS A 27 -6.25 11.96 5.92
CA LYS A 27 -7.12 11.12 5.07
C LYS A 27 -6.37 10.43 3.92
N ASP A 28 -5.31 11.05 3.42
CA ASP A 28 -4.52 10.53 2.29
C ASP A 28 -3.41 9.55 2.71
N LEU A 29 -3.17 9.37 4.01
CA LEU A 29 -2.17 8.41 4.48
C LEU A 29 -2.73 6.98 4.53
N PRO A 30 -2.01 5.99 3.97
CA PRO A 30 -2.37 4.59 4.16
C PRO A 30 -2.42 4.22 5.65
N ARG A 31 -3.45 3.47 6.07
CA ARG A 31 -3.60 2.99 7.45
C ARG A 31 -2.35 2.28 7.97
N SER A 32 -1.72 1.45 7.13
CA SER A 32 -0.47 0.75 7.45
C SER A 32 0.68 1.71 7.80
N LYS A 33 0.77 2.87 7.13
CA LYS A 33 1.77 3.90 7.42
C LYS A 33 1.51 4.55 8.78
N ILE A 34 0.24 4.85 9.11
CA ILE A 34 -0.14 5.39 10.43
C ILE A 34 0.23 4.40 11.54
N TYR A 35 -0.14 3.13 11.40
CA TYR A 35 0.26 2.11 12.37
C TYR A 35 1.77 1.98 12.49
N LYS A 36 2.52 2.05 11.38
CA LYS A 36 3.98 1.97 11.38
C LYS A 36 4.63 3.12 12.15
N ILE A 37 4.23 4.38 11.92
CA ILE A 37 4.84 5.53 12.60
C ILE A 37 4.53 5.56 14.10
N ILE A 38 3.34 5.09 14.52
CA ILE A 38 3.00 4.94 15.95
C ILE A 38 3.85 3.83 16.57
N ARG A 39 3.90 2.66 15.93
CA ARG A 39 4.69 1.51 16.42
C ARG A 39 6.18 1.80 16.45
N LYS A 40 6.72 2.61 15.54
CA LYS A 40 8.13 3.04 15.59
C LYS A 40 8.40 4.10 16.66
N GLY A 41 7.36 4.67 17.29
CA GLY A 41 7.51 5.74 18.28
C GLY A 41 7.91 7.08 17.67
N GLU A 42 7.68 7.26 16.37
CA GLU A 42 7.87 8.52 15.67
C GLU A 42 6.76 9.51 16.06
N VAL A 43 5.54 9.01 16.30
CA VAL A 43 4.48 9.76 16.98
C VAL A 43 4.67 9.65 18.48
N ARG A 44 4.65 10.79 19.19
CA ARG A 44 4.76 10.85 20.65
C ARG A 44 3.64 11.67 21.28
N VAL A 45 3.27 11.27 22.48
CA VAL A 45 2.29 11.94 23.33
C VAL A 45 3.00 12.39 24.59
N SER A 46 3.10 13.70 24.80
CA SER A 46 3.79 14.32 25.94
C SER A 46 5.19 13.72 26.14
N GLY A 47 5.93 13.61 25.04
CA GLY A 47 7.30 13.07 25.00
C GLY A 47 7.43 11.54 25.00
N ARG A 48 6.34 10.78 25.23
CA ARG A 48 6.40 9.31 25.36
C ARG A 48 5.81 8.59 24.15
N ARG A 49 6.32 7.39 23.85
CA ARG A 49 5.71 6.46 22.87
C ARG A 49 4.44 5.88 23.46
N LYS A 50 3.40 5.73 22.63
CA LYS A 50 2.11 5.14 23.00
C LYS A 50 1.69 4.07 22.00
N GLN A 51 0.79 3.19 22.42
CA GLN A 51 0.17 2.20 21.54
C GLN A 51 -0.88 2.86 20.64
N PRO A 52 -1.19 2.27 19.46
CA PRO A 52 -2.24 2.78 18.58
C PRO A 52 -3.62 2.91 19.25
N SER A 53 -3.89 2.06 20.26
CA SER A 53 -5.12 2.07 21.04
C SER A 53 -5.19 3.12 22.14
N TYR A 54 -4.12 3.89 22.36
CA TYR A 54 -4.10 4.93 23.37
C TYR A 54 -5.20 5.96 23.10
N LYS A 55 -6.06 6.20 24.10
CA LYS A 55 -7.06 7.25 24.06
C LYS A 55 -6.39 8.59 24.40
N ILE A 56 -6.40 9.52 23.46
CA ILE A 56 -5.82 10.86 23.66
C ILE A 56 -6.62 11.63 24.69
N LYS A 57 -5.94 12.42 25.51
CA LYS A 57 -6.55 13.23 26.58
C LYS A 57 -6.42 14.71 26.26
N THR A 58 -7.33 15.51 26.79
CA THR A 58 -7.18 16.98 26.79
C THR A 58 -5.80 17.36 27.32
N ASN A 59 -5.16 18.34 26.69
CA ASN A 59 -3.82 18.82 26.99
C ASN A 59 -2.67 17.85 26.71
N ASP A 60 -2.91 16.69 26.08
CA ASP A 60 -1.82 15.87 25.55
C ASP A 60 -1.06 16.65 24.45
N GLU A 61 0.28 16.72 24.54
CA GLU A 61 1.11 17.29 23.46
C GLU A 61 1.45 16.19 22.45
N LEU A 62 0.78 16.19 21.31
CA LEU A 62 1.06 15.28 20.21
C LEU A 62 2.20 15.83 19.33
N ARG A 63 3.29 15.07 19.24
CA ARG A 63 4.36 15.28 18.26
C ARG A 63 4.19 14.27 17.12
N ILE A 64 4.02 14.76 15.90
CA ILE A 64 3.82 13.98 14.69
C ILE A 64 5.04 14.21 13.77
N PRO A 65 5.66 13.15 13.22
CA PRO A 65 6.82 13.28 12.36
C PRO A 65 6.44 13.93 11.01
N PRO A 66 7.43 14.38 10.20
CA PRO A 66 7.18 14.81 8.83
C PRO A 66 6.50 13.72 8.01
N LEU A 67 5.26 13.96 7.61
CA LEU A 67 4.52 13.01 6.77
C LEU A 67 4.65 13.44 5.30
N SER A 68 5.54 12.77 4.59
CA SER A 68 5.51 12.81 3.12
C SER A 68 4.27 12.04 2.65
N ILE A 69 3.27 12.82 2.23
CA ILE A 69 2.13 12.33 1.46
C ILE A 69 2.70 12.13 0.07
N ALA A 70 3.13 10.91 -0.25
CA ALA A 70 3.40 10.60 -1.63
C ALA A 70 2.07 10.79 -2.37
N GLN A 71 2.00 11.77 -3.27
CA GLN A 71 0.93 11.80 -4.26
C GLN A 71 0.87 10.40 -4.86
N LYS A 72 -0.31 9.79 -4.88
CA LYS A 72 -0.53 8.51 -5.56
C LYS A 72 -0.22 8.73 -7.03
N SER A 73 1.04 8.65 -7.43
CA SER A 73 1.37 8.34 -8.81
C SER A 73 0.78 6.95 -9.04
N LYS A 74 -0.05 6.83 -10.08
CA LYS A 74 -0.36 5.50 -10.62
C LYS A 74 0.99 4.80 -10.77
N PRO A 75 1.18 3.58 -10.23
CA PRO A 75 2.44 2.88 -10.42
C PRO A 75 2.71 2.87 -11.92
N LYS A 76 3.84 3.46 -12.34
CA LYS A 76 4.30 3.29 -13.70
C LYS A 76 4.51 1.79 -13.86
N LEU A 77 3.69 1.16 -14.69
CA LEU A 77 3.87 -0.23 -15.07
C LEU A 77 5.30 -0.35 -15.59
N PRO A 78 6.11 -1.31 -15.09
CA PRO A 78 7.40 -1.57 -15.69
C PRO A 78 7.13 -1.96 -17.15
N VAL A 79 7.76 -1.25 -18.08
CA VAL A 79 7.68 -1.56 -19.50
C VAL A 79 8.52 -2.82 -19.70
N HIS A 80 7.92 -3.99 -19.62
CA HIS A 80 8.54 -5.18 -20.20
C HIS A 80 8.66 -4.95 -21.72
N LYS A 81 9.83 -5.25 -22.28
CA LYS A 81 10.11 -5.07 -23.72
C LYS A 81 9.16 -5.87 -24.63
N LYS A 82 8.50 -6.89 -24.09
CA LYS A 82 7.45 -7.68 -24.74
C LYS A 82 6.11 -7.45 -24.02
N ASN A 83 5.05 -7.30 -24.80
CA ASN A 83 3.68 -7.15 -24.31
C ASN A 83 3.26 -8.42 -23.54
N ILE A 84 2.63 -8.28 -22.38
CA ILE A 84 2.18 -9.42 -21.55
C ILE A 84 1.21 -10.33 -22.33
N GLU A 85 0.43 -9.78 -23.26
CA GLU A 85 -0.47 -10.53 -24.14
C GLU A 85 0.26 -11.57 -24.98
N SER A 86 1.54 -11.33 -25.32
CA SER A 86 2.34 -12.29 -26.09
C SER A 86 2.71 -13.56 -25.32
N TYR A 87 2.48 -13.59 -24.01
CA TYR A 87 2.68 -14.76 -23.16
C TYR A 87 1.38 -15.52 -22.88
N ILE A 88 0.22 -15.03 -23.31
CA ILE A 88 -1.05 -15.76 -23.15
C ILE A 88 -1.02 -16.97 -24.09
N ILE A 89 -1.07 -18.16 -23.50
CA ILE A 89 -1.10 -19.43 -24.25
C ILE A 89 -2.51 -20.02 -24.32
N PHE A 90 -3.41 -19.58 -23.43
CA PHE A 90 -4.83 -19.93 -23.44
C PHE A 90 -5.66 -18.84 -22.75
N GLU A 91 -6.85 -18.57 -23.27
CA GLU A 91 -7.82 -17.65 -22.67
C GLU A 91 -9.24 -18.08 -23.07
N ASP A 92 -10.13 -18.20 -22.08
CA ASP A 92 -11.57 -18.37 -22.27
C ASP A 92 -12.37 -17.46 -21.31
N GLN A 93 -13.66 -17.75 -21.13
CA GLN A 93 -14.55 -16.95 -20.27
C GLN A 93 -14.26 -17.14 -18.77
N ASP A 94 -13.60 -18.23 -18.39
CA ASP A 94 -13.40 -18.63 -17.00
C ASP A 94 -11.98 -18.35 -16.51
N PHE A 95 -10.95 -18.57 -17.35
CA PHE A 95 -9.56 -18.38 -16.95
C PHE A 95 -8.60 -18.03 -18.10
N ILE A 96 -7.42 -17.56 -17.70
CA ILE A 96 -6.31 -17.22 -18.59
C ILE A 96 -5.10 -18.04 -18.14
N VAL A 97 -4.36 -18.61 -19.09
CA VAL A 97 -3.08 -19.27 -18.84
C VAL A 97 -1.96 -18.52 -19.56
N ILE A 98 -0.91 -18.23 -18.82
CA ILE A 98 0.24 -17.47 -19.30
C ILE A 98 1.50 -18.34 -19.21
N ASP A 99 2.27 -18.42 -20.28
CA ASP A 99 3.65 -18.92 -20.23
C ASP A 99 4.57 -17.83 -19.70
N LYS A 100 4.65 -17.72 -18.36
CA LYS A 100 5.40 -16.65 -17.71
C LYS A 100 6.91 -16.90 -17.90
N PRO A 101 7.68 -15.98 -18.50
CA PRO A 101 9.13 -16.12 -18.57
C PRO A 101 9.79 -15.93 -17.20
N SER A 102 11.01 -16.45 -17.06
CA SER A 102 11.88 -16.12 -15.93
C SER A 102 12.24 -14.62 -15.93
N GLY A 103 12.43 -14.05 -14.75
CA GLY A 103 12.70 -12.63 -14.52
C GLY A 103 11.46 -11.74 -14.41
N LEU A 104 10.27 -12.25 -14.76
CA LEU A 104 8.99 -11.53 -14.64
C LEU A 104 8.30 -11.87 -13.31
N ALA A 105 7.95 -10.86 -12.52
CA ALA A 105 7.24 -11.05 -11.26
C ALA A 105 5.74 -11.29 -11.47
N VAL A 106 5.12 -12.14 -10.65
CA VAL A 106 3.68 -12.42 -10.72
C VAL A 106 2.83 -11.22 -10.29
N HIS A 107 3.20 -10.55 -9.20
CA HIS A 107 2.51 -9.37 -8.68
C HIS A 107 3.51 -8.35 -8.11
N GLY A 108 3.05 -7.11 -7.89
CA GLY A 108 3.83 -6.05 -7.25
C GLY A 108 4.21 -6.38 -5.80
N GLY A 109 5.39 -5.92 -5.37
CA GLY A 109 5.95 -6.27 -4.06
C GLY A 109 7.07 -5.33 -3.61
N SER A 110 7.89 -5.75 -2.64
CA SER A 110 9.02 -4.94 -2.14
C SER A 110 10.03 -4.66 -3.27
N GLY A 111 9.99 -3.43 -3.81
CA GLY A 111 10.88 -2.99 -4.89
C GLY A 111 10.37 -3.26 -6.32
N ILE A 112 9.18 -3.86 -6.48
CA ILE A 112 8.57 -4.14 -7.79
C ILE A 112 7.23 -3.42 -7.87
N SER A 113 7.10 -2.47 -8.80
CA SER A 113 5.90 -1.64 -8.92
C SER A 113 4.69 -2.39 -9.50
N ALA A 114 4.91 -3.34 -10.40
CA ALA A 114 3.88 -4.19 -10.99
C ALA A 114 4.47 -5.48 -11.59
N GLY A 115 3.70 -6.56 -11.52
CA GLY A 115 3.97 -7.85 -12.13
C GLY A 115 2.98 -8.18 -13.24
N VAL A 116 2.77 -9.47 -13.50
CA VAL A 116 1.85 -10.00 -14.51
C VAL A 116 0.41 -9.55 -14.25
N ILE A 117 -0.10 -9.72 -13.02
CA ILE A 117 -1.51 -9.46 -12.72
C ILE A 117 -1.87 -7.98 -12.86
N GLU A 118 -0.99 -7.06 -12.44
CA GLU A 118 -1.24 -5.62 -12.60
C GLU A 118 -1.21 -5.19 -14.07
N GLN A 119 -0.35 -5.81 -14.89
CA GLN A 119 -0.32 -5.56 -16.34
C GLN A 119 -1.59 -6.07 -17.01
N LEU A 120 -2.03 -7.29 -16.70
CA LEU A 120 -3.28 -7.84 -17.25
C LEU A 120 -4.50 -7.03 -16.86
N ARG A 121 -4.64 -6.65 -15.58
CA ARG A 121 -5.75 -5.78 -15.13
C ARG A 121 -5.73 -4.40 -15.77
N SER A 122 -4.54 -3.89 -16.11
CA SER A 122 -4.43 -2.62 -16.82
C SER A 122 -4.87 -2.70 -18.28
N LEU A 123 -4.61 -3.83 -18.95
CA LEU A 123 -5.00 -4.05 -20.34
C LEU A 123 -6.50 -4.41 -20.43
N LYS A 124 -6.93 -5.37 -19.61
CA LYS A 124 -8.31 -5.83 -19.51
C LYS A 124 -9.08 -5.02 -18.47
N SER A 125 -9.08 -3.70 -18.63
CA SER A 125 -9.66 -2.77 -17.65
C SER A 125 -11.16 -2.95 -17.36
N ASN A 126 -11.88 -3.69 -18.20
CA ASN A 126 -13.27 -4.08 -18.00
C ASN A 126 -13.43 -5.35 -17.14
N GLU A 127 -12.38 -6.17 -17.03
CA GLU A 127 -12.33 -7.41 -16.25
C GLU A 127 -11.83 -7.14 -14.83
N LYS A 128 -12.68 -6.53 -14.02
CA LYS A 128 -12.32 -6.07 -12.66
C LYS A 128 -12.00 -7.21 -11.69
N ASP A 129 -12.41 -8.42 -12.01
CA ASP A 129 -12.37 -9.58 -11.11
C ASP A 129 -11.23 -10.56 -11.43
N LEU A 130 -10.31 -10.22 -12.34
CA LEU A 130 -9.11 -11.03 -12.57
C LEU A 130 -8.33 -11.22 -11.27
N ALA A 131 -8.17 -12.48 -10.85
CA ALA A 131 -7.45 -12.87 -9.65
C ALA A 131 -6.44 -13.97 -9.99
N LEU A 132 -5.34 -14.01 -9.24
CA LEU A 132 -4.33 -15.06 -9.38
C LEU A 132 -4.83 -16.33 -8.69
N VAL A 133 -4.78 -17.47 -9.37
CA VAL A 133 -5.04 -18.78 -8.76
C VAL A 133 -3.83 -19.22 -7.96
N HIS A 134 -2.63 -18.98 -8.49
CA HIS A 134 -1.39 -19.31 -7.81
C HIS A 134 -0.26 -18.31 -8.11
N ARG A 135 0.92 -18.58 -7.56
CA ARG A 135 2.15 -17.82 -7.83
C ARG A 135 3.29 -18.77 -8.14
N ILE A 136 4.20 -18.31 -8.98
CA ILE A 136 5.53 -18.88 -9.18
C ILE A 136 6.57 -17.77 -8.97
N ASP A 137 7.79 -18.14 -8.59
CA ASP A 137 8.82 -17.16 -8.27
C ASP A 137 9.24 -16.35 -9.49
N LYS A 138 9.81 -15.15 -9.24
CA LYS A 138 10.24 -14.23 -10.29
C LYS A 138 11.20 -14.91 -11.28
N GLU A 139 12.15 -15.68 -10.77
CA GLU A 139 13.16 -16.37 -11.57
C GLU A 139 12.68 -17.73 -12.11
N THR A 140 11.47 -18.18 -11.76
CA THR A 140 10.86 -19.41 -12.30
C THR A 140 10.05 -19.08 -13.54
N SER A 141 10.20 -19.87 -14.61
CA SER A 141 9.34 -19.84 -15.79
C SER A 141 8.28 -20.94 -15.74
N GLY A 142 7.17 -20.75 -16.45
CA GLY A 142 6.15 -21.78 -16.64
C GLY A 142 4.73 -21.23 -16.62
N CYS A 143 3.76 -22.15 -16.62
CA CYS A 143 2.35 -21.82 -16.64
C CYS A 143 1.93 -21.09 -15.37
N LEU A 144 1.23 -19.97 -15.55
CA LEU A 144 0.58 -19.19 -14.49
C LEU A 144 -0.90 -19.04 -14.83
N LEU A 145 -1.75 -19.33 -13.84
CA LEU A 145 -3.19 -19.06 -13.82
C LEU A 145 -3.50 -17.88 -12.89
#